data_AF-A0A5J4U416-F1
#
_entry.id   AF-A0A5J4U416-F1
#
_cell.length_a   1.000
_cell.length_b   1.000
_cell.length_c   1.000
_cell.angle_alpha   90.00
_cell.angle_beta   90.00
_cell.angle_gamma   90.00
#
_symmetry.space_group_name_H-M   'P 1'
#
loop_
_entity.id
_entity.type
_entity.pdbx_description
1 polymer ?
#
loop_
_entity_poly.entity_id
_entity_poly.type
_entity_poly.pdbx_seq_one_letter_code
_entity_poly.pdbx_strand_id
1 'polypeptide(L)'
;MPFESLFEPLSANITVVIDALEQFHIDWKGIWKIIYEADKQIDDTATDMQQQLTRLANTNNGVMKFAQFISNMKITPSRLEQDVLINHADEIQIGGKTLLEWYEIYQTEAEKYNVPLRVNKSVRQQAQQQAQQSIQIFPFKSKVKQYEKINQVKITQQTQIKDAKVKPLNKLQRPYFSPKLGSWEIDLVFGVNPVTRRRQHYLFAININTKYLVVIPLIVDEKNATYILAALKKLINQVYVNNIRDDGETGFKANIIRQFCEDNRISLYFTGSPFTQHNGVVDSVIRTIRNGFGQDLQGFATPSQMQQMVEIYNNTPHLAFMNRFTPKQVQYNRELEEQIQDFRNRGVNSMSQLHSLLIRTVMLCVSY
;
A
#
# COMPACT_ATOMS: atom_id res chain seq x y z
N MET A 1 -4.56 -13.37 42.16
CA MET A 1 -4.57 -11.89 42.21
C MET A 1 -5.97 -11.43 41.86
N PRO A 2 -6.63 -10.61 42.70
CA PRO A 2 -7.98 -10.14 42.41
C PRO A 2 -7.94 -9.11 41.27
N PHE A 3 -8.96 -9.12 40.43
CA PHE A 3 -9.13 -8.27 39.25
C PHE A 3 -9.16 -6.75 39.57
N GLU A 4 -9.27 -6.40 40.85
CA GLU A 4 -9.38 -5.05 41.39
C GLU A 4 -8.05 -4.26 41.34
N SER A 5 -6.89 -4.93 41.40
CA SER A 5 -5.59 -4.23 41.50
C SER A 5 -5.07 -3.62 40.18
N LEU A 6 -5.72 -3.91 39.04
CA LEU A 6 -5.35 -3.39 37.72
C LEU A 6 -6.08 -2.09 37.36
N PHE A 7 -7.20 -1.80 38.01
CA PHE A 7 -8.02 -0.62 37.73
C PHE A 7 -7.70 0.58 38.62
N GLU A 8 -7.15 0.37 39.82
CA GLU A 8 -6.78 1.47 40.72
C GLU A 8 -5.77 2.49 40.14
N PRO A 9 -4.71 2.08 39.40
CA PRO A 9 -3.78 3.04 38.82
C PRO A 9 -4.43 3.87 37.69
N LEU A 10 -5.34 3.26 36.94
CA LEU A 10 -6.09 3.94 35.87
C LEU A 10 -7.11 4.91 36.44
N SER A 11 -7.85 4.53 37.48
CA SER A 11 -8.80 5.42 38.15
C SER A 11 -8.10 6.60 38.82
N ALA A 12 -6.96 6.37 39.48
CA ALA A 12 -6.19 7.43 40.12
C ALA A 12 -5.65 8.45 39.11
N ASN A 13 -5.13 7.97 37.97
CA ASN A 13 -4.61 8.85 36.91
C ASN A 13 -5.74 9.65 36.22
N ILE A 14 -6.91 9.05 36.01
CA ILE A 14 -8.07 9.75 35.45
C ILE A 14 -8.57 10.84 36.40
N THR A 15 -8.64 10.55 37.71
CA THR A 15 -9.05 11.52 38.72
C THR A 15 -8.10 12.71 38.79
N VAL A 16 -6.77 12.48 38.79
CA VAL A 16 -5.76 13.56 38.81
C VAL A 16 -5.87 14.46 37.57
N VAL A 17 -6.17 13.90 36.40
CA VAL A 17 -6.36 14.67 35.17
C VAL A 17 -7.65 15.49 35.21
N ILE A 18 -8.75 14.92 35.72
CA ILE A 18 -10.02 15.64 35.87
C ILE A 18 -9.87 16.81 36.86
N ASP A 19 -9.24 16.57 38.01
CA ASP A 19 -9.01 17.61 39.02
C ASP A 19 -8.15 18.76 38.47
N ALA A 20 -7.13 18.45 37.67
CA ALA A 20 -6.32 19.45 37.00
C ALA A 20 -7.13 20.25 35.97
N LEU A 21 -7.96 19.59 35.15
CA LEU A 21 -8.83 20.25 34.17
C LEU A 21 -9.83 21.20 34.85
N GLU A 22 -10.38 20.80 36.00
CA GLU A 22 -11.28 21.63 36.81
C GLU A 22 -10.54 22.84 37.44
N GLN A 23 -9.30 22.66 37.91
CA GLN A 23 -8.46 23.76 38.42
C GLN A 23 -8.10 24.79 37.34
N PHE A 24 -7.93 24.35 36.09
CA PHE A 24 -7.67 25.24 34.95
C PHE A 24 -8.95 25.85 34.34
N HIS A 25 -10.12 25.64 34.94
CA HIS A 25 -11.42 26.08 34.41
C HIS A 25 -11.70 25.59 32.98
N ILE A 26 -11.18 24.42 32.62
CA ILE A 26 -11.43 23.79 31.32
C ILE A 26 -12.75 23.01 31.45
N ASP A 27 -13.72 23.34 30.59
CA ASP A 27 -15.02 22.63 30.52
C ASP A 27 -14.86 21.25 29.88
N TRP A 28 -14.22 20.33 30.60
CA TRP A 28 -13.97 18.97 30.14
C TRP A 28 -15.27 18.18 29.93
N LYS A 29 -16.34 18.52 30.66
CA LYS A 29 -17.67 17.90 30.50
C LYS A 29 -18.31 18.32 29.19
N GLY A 30 -18.23 19.61 28.83
CA GLY A 30 -18.65 20.12 27.52
C GLY A 30 -17.86 19.50 26.38
N ILE A 31 -16.52 19.44 26.51
CA ILE A 31 -15.64 18.80 25.51
C ILE A 31 -15.97 17.31 25.34
N TRP A 32 -16.11 16.57 26.43
CA TRP A 32 -16.46 15.15 26.39
C TRP A 32 -17.83 14.91 25.77
N LYS A 33 -18.82 15.75 26.11
CA LYS A 33 -20.15 15.69 25.50
C LYS A 33 -20.09 15.91 23.99
N ILE A 34 -19.33 16.90 23.53
CA ILE A 34 -19.12 17.17 22.09
C ILE A 34 -18.46 15.98 21.40
N ILE A 35 -17.41 15.40 22.01
CA ILE A 35 -16.73 14.22 21.45
C ILE A 35 -17.66 13.02 21.38
N TYR A 36 -18.41 12.74 22.46
CA TYR A 36 -19.35 11.63 22.53
C TYR A 36 -20.51 11.78 21.53
N GLU A 37 -21.06 12.98 21.39
CA GLU A 37 -22.11 13.27 20.40
C GLU A 37 -21.60 13.14 18.96
N ALA A 38 -20.37 13.57 18.68
CA ALA A 38 -19.73 13.38 17.37
C ALA A 38 -19.47 11.91 17.05
N ASP A 39 -18.97 11.13 18.02
CA ASP A 39 -18.73 9.69 17.88
C ASP A 39 -20.04 8.93 17.61
N LYS A 40 -21.09 9.26 18.38
CA LYS A 40 -22.43 8.71 18.16
C LYS A 40 -22.98 9.05 16.76
N GLN A 41 -22.80 10.28 16.29
CA GLN A 41 -23.24 10.69 14.96
C GLN A 41 -22.48 9.92 13.85
N ILE A 42 -21.18 9.66 14.05
CA ILE A 42 -20.37 8.84 13.16
C ILE A 42 -20.92 7.40 13.11
N ASP A 43 -21.22 6.81 14.27
CA ASP A 43 -21.78 5.45 14.38
C ASP A 43 -23.18 5.32 13.76
N ASP A 44 -24.07 6.29 14.01
CA ASP A 44 -25.40 6.34 13.43
C ASP A 44 -25.31 6.45 11.89
N THR A 45 -24.40 7.30 11.40
CA THR A 45 -24.13 7.47 9.95
C THR A 45 -23.55 6.19 9.34
N ALA A 46 -22.62 5.52 10.02
CA ALA A 46 -22.04 4.27 9.56
C ALA A 46 -23.11 3.16 9.48
N THR A 47 -24.03 3.13 10.44
CA THR A 47 -25.14 2.19 10.48
C THR A 47 -26.11 2.42 9.32
N ASP A 48 -26.49 3.66 9.04
CA ASP A 48 -27.34 4.02 7.89
C ASP A 48 -26.67 3.62 6.57
N MET A 49 -25.38 3.93 6.43
CA MET A 49 -24.57 3.54 5.28
C MET A 49 -24.58 2.01 5.08
N GLN A 50 -24.35 1.22 6.12
CA GLN A 50 -24.41 -0.24 6.03
C GLN A 50 -25.79 -0.77 5.60
N GLN A 51 -26.88 -0.19 6.13
CA GLN A 51 -28.23 -0.57 5.72
C GLN A 51 -28.48 -0.24 4.25
N GLN A 52 -28.03 0.93 3.79
CA GLN A 52 -28.11 1.33 2.40
C GLN A 52 -27.30 0.40 1.49
N LEU A 53 -26.08 0.04 1.90
CA LEU A 53 -25.24 -0.91 1.16
C LEU A 53 -25.91 -2.27 1.02
N THR A 54 -26.50 -2.78 2.10
CA THR A 54 -27.22 -4.05 2.09
C THR A 54 -28.39 -4.02 1.11
N ARG A 55 -29.15 -2.90 1.07
CA ARG A 55 -30.24 -2.71 0.10
C ARG A 55 -29.71 -2.65 -1.34
N LEU A 56 -28.65 -1.90 -1.59
CA LEU A 56 -28.02 -1.78 -2.92
C LEU A 56 -27.43 -3.10 -3.41
N ALA A 57 -26.85 -3.89 -2.50
CA ALA A 57 -26.32 -5.21 -2.77
C ALA A 57 -27.41 -6.22 -3.14
N ASN A 58 -28.57 -6.15 -2.47
CA ASN A 58 -29.72 -7.03 -2.71
C ASN A 58 -30.51 -6.71 -3.99
N THR A 59 -30.51 -5.45 -4.42
CA THR A 59 -31.42 -4.99 -5.49
C THR A 59 -30.77 -4.91 -6.86
N ASN A 60 -29.44 -4.91 -6.94
CA ASN A 60 -28.72 -4.82 -8.20
C ASN A 60 -28.31 -6.20 -8.73
N ASN A 61 -28.63 -6.46 -10.00
CA ASN A 61 -28.12 -7.61 -10.74
C ASN A 61 -26.64 -7.37 -11.08
N GLY A 62 -25.77 -7.93 -10.25
CA GLY A 62 -24.33 -7.75 -10.35
C GLY A 62 -23.81 -6.53 -9.57
N VAL A 63 -22.50 -6.54 -9.38
CA VAL A 63 -21.82 -5.47 -8.64
C VAL A 63 -21.71 -4.23 -9.55
N MET A 64 -22.06 -3.05 -9.05
CA MET A 64 -21.96 -1.77 -9.79
C MET A 64 -20.50 -1.32 -9.95
N LYS A 65 -20.24 -0.46 -10.96
CA LYS A 65 -18.96 0.29 -11.06
C LYS A 65 -18.92 1.43 -10.04
N PHE A 66 -17.73 1.95 -9.72
CA PHE A 66 -17.57 2.95 -8.66
C PHE A 66 -18.40 4.23 -8.88
N ALA A 67 -18.37 4.82 -10.07
CA ALA A 67 -19.18 6.01 -10.38
C ALA A 67 -20.69 5.73 -10.25
N GLN A 68 -21.14 4.56 -10.71
CA GLN A 68 -22.53 4.13 -10.59
C GLN A 68 -22.90 3.90 -9.12
N PHE A 69 -22.00 3.32 -8.33
CA PHE A 69 -22.17 3.17 -6.89
C PHE A 69 -22.36 4.53 -6.20
N ILE A 70 -21.49 5.51 -6.43
CA ILE A 70 -21.61 6.87 -5.86
C ILE A 70 -22.96 7.51 -6.24
N SER A 71 -23.39 7.38 -7.49
CA SER A 71 -24.69 7.90 -7.92
C SER A 71 -25.88 7.20 -7.22
N ASN A 72 -25.73 5.95 -6.78
CA ASN A 72 -26.79 5.18 -6.11
C ASN A 72 -26.79 5.31 -4.58
N MET A 73 -25.68 5.79 -4.00
CA MET A 73 -25.55 6.09 -2.57
C MET A 73 -26.38 7.31 -2.15
N LYS A 74 -26.99 8.06 -3.09
CA LYS A 74 -27.86 9.22 -2.81
C LYS A 74 -27.25 10.24 -1.83
N ILE A 75 -25.91 10.32 -1.75
CA ILE A 75 -25.19 11.25 -0.86
C ILE A 75 -25.48 12.70 -1.27
N THR A 76 -25.54 12.94 -2.57
CA THR A 76 -25.92 14.24 -3.15
C THR A 76 -26.65 14.05 -4.48
N PRO A 77 -27.67 14.87 -4.77
CA PRO A 77 -28.31 14.91 -6.08
C PRO A 77 -27.48 15.65 -7.14
N SER A 78 -26.44 16.40 -6.76
CA SER A 78 -25.64 17.22 -7.67
C SER A 78 -24.57 16.40 -8.39
N ARG A 79 -24.61 16.40 -9.73
CA ARG A 79 -23.62 15.69 -10.56
C ARG A 79 -22.19 16.25 -10.37
N LEU A 80 -22.05 17.57 -10.22
CA LEU A 80 -20.75 18.20 -9.97
C LEU A 80 -20.16 17.76 -8.63
N GLU A 81 -20.99 17.66 -7.60
CA GLU A 81 -20.56 17.17 -6.29
C GLU A 81 -20.23 15.67 -6.35
N GLN A 82 -20.97 14.86 -7.12
CA GLN A 82 -20.62 13.46 -7.36
C GLN A 82 -19.25 13.31 -8.01
N ASP A 83 -18.89 14.17 -8.98
CA ASP A 83 -17.57 14.15 -9.59
C ASP A 83 -16.47 14.48 -8.56
N VAL A 84 -16.73 15.41 -7.64
CA VAL A 84 -15.83 15.69 -6.50
C VAL A 84 -15.70 14.47 -5.58
N LEU A 85 -16.83 13.83 -5.22
CA LEU A 85 -16.83 12.61 -4.41
C LEU A 85 -16.03 11.48 -5.06
N ILE A 86 -16.15 11.32 -6.38
CA ILE A 86 -15.39 10.31 -7.14
C ILE A 86 -13.90 10.62 -7.14
N ASN A 87 -13.53 11.88 -7.36
CA ASN A 87 -12.13 12.31 -7.44
C ASN A 87 -11.39 12.28 -6.09
N HIS A 88 -12.13 12.43 -4.99
CA HIS A 88 -11.61 12.47 -3.61
C HIS A 88 -12.10 11.28 -2.77
N ALA A 89 -12.40 10.16 -3.41
CA ALA A 89 -13.03 8.99 -2.81
C ALA A 89 -12.27 8.35 -1.64
N ASP A 90 -10.95 8.51 -1.60
CA ASP A 90 -10.06 7.98 -0.56
C ASP A 90 -9.75 9.01 0.54
N GLU A 91 -10.24 10.23 0.41
CA GLU A 91 -10.05 11.31 1.38
C GLU A 91 -11.34 11.59 2.14
N ILE A 92 -12.48 11.56 1.44
CA ILE A 92 -13.79 11.90 2.01
C ILE A 92 -14.29 10.75 2.88
N GLN A 93 -14.42 11.03 4.18
CA GLN A 93 -14.96 10.10 5.17
C GLN A 93 -16.44 10.35 5.43
N ILE A 94 -17.22 9.28 5.45
CA ILE A 94 -18.63 9.25 5.83
C ILE A 94 -18.77 8.12 6.85
N GLY A 95 -19.33 8.36 8.04
CA GLY A 95 -19.42 7.31 9.07
C GLY A 95 -18.06 6.66 9.40
N GLY A 96 -16.99 7.46 9.46
CA GLY A 96 -15.65 7.00 9.84
C GLY A 96 -14.92 6.14 8.80
N LYS A 97 -15.45 6.01 7.57
CA LYS A 97 -14.80 5.30 6.46
C LYS A 97 -14.81 6.14 5.19
N THR A 98 -13.78 5.98 4.39
CA THR A 98 -13.68 6.61 3.06
C THR A 98 -14.71 6.02 2.10
N LEU A 99 -15.06 6.77 1.05
CA LEU A 99 -15.97 6.25 0.01
C LEU A 99 -15.41 5.01 -0.69
N LEU A 100 -14.07 4.91 -0.81
CA LEU A 100 -13.42 3.73 -1.36
C LEU A 100 -13.60 2.52 -0.44
N GLU A 101 -13.41 2.68 0.88
CA GLU A 101 -13.67 1.62 1.87
C GLU A 101 -15.14 1.21 1.88
N TRP A 102 -16.08 2.16 1.79
CA TRP A 102 -17.50 1.84 1.65
C TRP A 102 -17.81 1.05 0.38
N TYR A 103 -17.14 1.39 -0.72
CA TYR A 103 -17.27 0.63 -1.95
C TYR A 103 -16.69 -0.79 -1.81
N GLU A 104 -15.56 -0.98 -1.13
CA GLU A 104 -15.02 -2.32 -0.84
C GLU A 104 -16.02 -3.16 -0.01
N ILE A 105 -16.66 -2.54 0.99
CA ILE A 105 -17.70 -3.19 1.81
C ILE A 105 -18.91 -3.54 0.93
N TYR A 106 -19.38 -2.60 0.10
CA TYR A 106 -20.47 -2.85 -0.85
C TYR A 106 -20.15 -4.00 -1.78
N GLN A 107 -18.95 -4.05 -2.35
CA GLN A 107 -18.53 -5.12 -3.24
C GLN A 107 -18.60 -6.47 -2.52
N THR A 108 -18.07 -6.54 -1.30
CA THR A 108 -18.11 -7.74 -0.45
C THR A 108 -19.55 -8.18 -0.14
N GLU A 109 -20.45 -7.23 0.13
CA GLU A 109 -21.84 -7.51 0.43
C GLU A 109 -22.62 -7.95 -0.81
N ALA A 110 -22.46 -7.23 -1.94
CA ALA A 110 -23.08 -7.56 -3.22
C ALA A 110 -22.63 -8.91 -3.76
N GLU A 111 -21.41 -9.35 -3.45
CA GLU A 111 -20.88 -10.68 -3.77
C GLU A 111 -21.65 -11.82 -3.07
N LYS A 112 -22.22 -11.60 -1.88
CA LYS A 112 -23.04 -12.61 -1.17
C LYS A 112 -24.34 -12.92 -1.92
N TYR A 113 -24.90 -11.92 -2.58
CA TYR A 113 -26.20 -12.01 -3.27
C TYR A 113 -26.05 -12.33 -4.76
N ASN A 114 -24.93 -11.96 -5.37
CA ASN A 114 -24.65 -12.16 -6.80
C ASN A 114 -23.73 -13.36 -7.07
N VAL A 115 -23.97 -14.50 -6.41
CA VAL A 115 -23.18 -15.72 -6.61
C VAL A 115 -23.26 -16.14 -8.08
N PRO A 116 -22.12 -16.28 -8.80
CA PRO A 116 -22.17 -16.77 -10.18
C PRO A 116 -22.79 -18.17 -10.20
N LEU A 117 -23.70 -18.43 -11.15
CA LEU A 117 -24.21 -19.76 -11.46
C LEU A 117 -23.03 -20.76 -11.48
N ARG A 118 -23.15 -21.85 -10.70
CA ARG A 118 -22.14 -22.92 -10.58
C ARG A 118 -21.68 -23.37 -11.96
N VAL A 119 -20.51 -22.90 -12.40
CA VAL A 119 -19.77 -23.53 -13.50
C VAL A 119 -18.84 -24.58 -12.88
N ASN A 120 -18.85 -25.78 -13.45
CA ASN A 120 -18.13 -26.95 -12.95
C ASN A 120 -16.70 -26.62 -12.50
N LYS A 121 -16.44 -26.79 -11.20
CA LYS A 121 -15.14 -26.54 -10.58
C LYS A 121 -14.15 -27.60 -11.07
N SER A 122 -13.03 -27.19 -11.66
CA SER A 122 -11.94 -28.14 -11.94
C SER A 122 -11.28 -28.58 -10.63
N VAL A 123 -10.70 -29.79 -10.59
CA VAL A 123 -9.99 -30.37 -9.44
C VAL A 123 -8.94 -29.42 -8.83
N ARG A 124 -8.40 -28.49 -9.62
CA ARG A 124 -7.45 -27.46 -9.18
C ARG A 124 -8.06 -26.39 -8.27
N GLN A 125 -9.38 -26.15 -8.35
CA GLN A 125 -10.12 -25.19 -7.52
C GLN A 125 -10.57 -25.76 -6.17
N GLN A 126 -10.64 -27.09 -6.04
CA GLN A 126 -10.94 -27.74 -4.75
C GLN A 126 -9.75 -27.66 -3.79
N ALA A 127 -8.52 -27.69 -4.30
CA ALA A 127 -7.31 -27.44 -3.51
C ALA A 127 -7.17 -25.97 -3.02
N GLN A 128 -7.93 -25.02 -3.60
CA GLN A 128 -7.86 -23.59 -3.28
C GLN A 128 -8.70 -23.19 -2.05
N GLN A 129 -9.74 -23.95 -1.70
CA GLN A 129 -10.60 -23.64 -0.54
C GLN A 129 -10.00 -24.11 0.80
N GLN A 130 -9.07 -25.07 0.80
CA GLN A 130 -8.44 -25.57 2.02
C GLN A 130 -7.30 -24.67 2.56
N ALA A 131 -6.89 -23.63 1.81
CA ALA A 131 -5.81 -22.71 2.21
C ALA A 131 -6.30 -21.36 2.79
N GLN A 132 -7.62 -21.16 2.92
CA GLN A 132 -8.22 -19.87 3.31
C GLN A 132 -8.17 -19.54 4.82
N GLN A 133 -7.43 -20.29 5.64
CA GLN A 133 -7.30 -20.01 7.07
C GLN A 133 -5.82 -19.92 7.46
N SER A 134 -5.26 -18.70 7.40
CA SER A 134 -4.25 -18.14 8.34
C SER A 134 -3.41 -17.05 7.66
N ILE A 135 -3.87 -15.80 7.72
CA ILE A 135 -2.96 -14.65 7.56
C ILE A 135 -2.30 -14.41 8.93
N GLN A 136 -1.35 -15.28 9.29
CA GLN A 136 -0.39 -15.09 10.39
C GLN A 136 1.02 -15.59 9.99
N ILE A 137 1.30 -15.68 8.70
CA ILE A 137 2.55 -16.20 8.17
C ILE A 137 3.24 -15.08 7.40
N PHE A 138 4.45 -14.71 7.83
CA PHE A 138 5.25 -13.69 7.14
C PHE A 138 5.43 -14.05 5.65
N PRO A 139 5.07 -13.15 4.73
CA PRO A 139 4.81 -13.52 3.33
C PRO A 139 6.08 -13.71 2.49
N PHE A 140 7.22 -13.16 2.88
CA PHE A 140 8.43 -13.14 2.04
C PHE A 140 9.42 -14.24 2.40
N LYS A 141 9.35 -15.40 1.73
CA LYS A 141 10.20 -16.59 2.00
C LYS A 141 11.69 -16.28 2.15
N SER A 142 12.25 -15.44 1.26
CA SER A 142 13.67 -15.05 1.29
C SER A 142 14.07 -14.22 2.51
N LYS A 143 13.09 -13.66 3.24
CA LYS A 143 13.29 -12.78 4.38
C LYS A 143 12.77 -13.39 5.70
N VAL A 144 12.22 -14.60 5.67
CA VAL A 144 11.64 -15.27 6.85
C VAL A 144 12.64 -15.39 7.98
N LYS A 145 13.83 -15.95 7.73
CA LYS A 145 14.88 -16.09 8.77
C LYS A 145 15.22 -14.78 9.47
N GLN A 146 15.15 -13.68 8.74
CA GLN A 146 15.45 -12.37 9.26
C GLN A 146 14.28 -11.78 10.04
N TYR A 147 13.06 -11.93 9.52
CA TYR A 147 11.86 -11.56 10.24
C TYR A 147 11.73 -12.33 11.57
N GLU A 148 12.02 -13.63 11.57
CA GLU A 148 12.09 -14.47 12.77
C GLU A 148 13.12 -13.93 13.77
N LYS A 149 14.31 -13.53 13.30
CA LYS A 149 15.36 -12.95 14.16
C LYS A 149 14.94 -11.64 14.82
N ILE A 150 14.25 -10.77 14.10
CA ILE A 150 13.85 -9.44 14.60
C ILE A 150 12.67 -9.55 15.55
N ASN A 151 11.67 -10.34 15.19
CA ASN A 151 10.41 -10.43 15.92
C ASN A 151 10.35 -11.59 16.92
N GLN A 152 11.41 -12.39 17.02
CA GLN A 152 11.52 -13.54 17.93
C GLN A 152 10.39 -14.58 17.79
N VAL A 153 9.93 -14.81 16.56
CA VAL A 153 8.86 -15.78 16.21
C VAL A 153 9.41 -16.87 15.28
N LYS A 154 8.76 -18.04 15.21
CA LYS A 154 9.05 -19.12 14.24
C LYS A 154 7.89 -19.34 13.29
N ILE A 155 8.15 -19.47 11.99
CA ILE A 155 7.11 -19.45 10.95
C ILE A 155 7.15 -20.71 10.07
N THR A 156 6.00 -21.39 9.94
CA THR A 156 5.80 -22.58 9.07
C THR A 156 5.20 -22.15 7.72
N GLN A 157 5.73 -22.64 6.59
CA GLN A 157 5.33 -22.17 5.24
C GLN A 157 4.67 -23.27 4.37
N GLN A 158 3.69 -22.87 3.53
CA GLN A 158 3.07 -23.73 2.51
C GLN A 158 3.67 -23.58 1.08
N THR A 159 3.30 -24.55 0.24
CA THR A 159 3.97 -25.09 -0.96
C THR A 159 4.18 -24.13 -2.14
N GLN A 160 5.15 -24.48 -2.99
CA GLN A 160 5.73 -23.69 -4.09
C GLN A 160 4.81 -23.51 -5.31
N ILE A 161 4.87 -22.32 -5.93
CA ILE A 161 4.58 -22.13 -7.36
C ILE A 161 5.91 -22.26 -8.09
N LYS A 162 6.00 -23.16 -9.08
CA LYS A 162 7.21 -23.28 -9.91
C LYS A 162 7.33 -22.07 -10.82
N ASP A 163 8.45 -21.37 -10.70
CA ASP A 163 8.74 -20.16 -11.45
C ASP A 163 9.46 -20.48 -12.77
N ALA A 164 9.16 -19.71 -13.81
CA ALA A 164 9.88 -19.78 -15.07
C ALA A 164 11.13 -18.89 -14.95
N LYS A 165 12.31 -19.49 -14.79
CA LYS A 165 13.57 -18.73 -14.72
C LYS A 165 13.74 -17.87 -15.97
N VAL A 166 13.79 -16.55 -15.81
CA VAL A 166 14.19 -15.63 -16.86
C VAL A 166 15.65 -15.92 -17.23
N LYS A 167 15.96 -16.00 -18.53
CA LYS A 167 17.33 -16.22 -19.00
C LYS A 167 18.24 -15.06 -18.53
N PRO A 168 19.48 -15.34 -18.09
CA PRO A 168 20.45 -14.28 -17.86
C PRO A 168 20.76 -13.56 -19.18
N LEU A 169 20.69 -12.23 -19.18
CA LEU A 169 20.94 -11.38 -20.35
C LEU A 169 22.29 -10.65 -20.24
N ASN A 170 22.91 -10.36 -21.39
CA ASN A 170 24.27 -9.85 -21.55
C ASN A 170 24.49 -8.39 -21.09
N LYS A 171 25.79 -8.06 -20.88
CA LYS A 171 26.48 -6.90 -20.26
C LYS A 171 26.00 -5.44 -20.48
N LEU A 172 24.90 -5.15 -21.15
CA LEU A 172 24.39 -3.76 -21.34
C LEU A 172 23.20 -3.46 -20.42
N GLN A 173 23.30 -3.87 -19.14
CA GLN A 173 22.26 -3.59 -18.16
C GLN A 173 22.40 -2.16 -17.61
N ARG A 174 21.27 -1.47 -17.52
CA ARG A 174 21.17 -0.17 -16.85
C ARG A 174 21.49 -0.37 -15.36
N PRO A 175 22.22 0.56 -14.70
CA PRO A 175 22.53 0.41 -13.29
C PRO A 175 21.26 0.32 -12.43
N TYR A 176 21.25 -0.61 -11.46
CA TYR A 176 20.18 -0.79 -10.45
C TYR A 176 20.12 0.35 -9.39
N PHE A 177 20.74 1.49 -9.71
CA PHE A 177 21.01 2.62 -8.82
C PHE A 177 20.91 3.95 -9.59
N SER A 178 20.54 5.03 -8.93
CA SER A 178 20.46 6.37 -9.52
C SER A 178 21.40 7.36 -8.81
N PRO A 179 22.20 8.15 -9.53
CA PRO A 179 23.03 9.19 -8.92
C PRO A 179 22.23 10.36 -8.34
N LYS A 180 20.92 10.45 -8.64
CA LYS A 180 20.03 11.51 -8.11
C LYS A 180 19.13 10.96 -7.01
N LEU A 181 19.06 11.65 -5.87
CA LEU A 181 18.05 11.40 -4.84
C LEU A 181 16.64 11.62 -5.40
N GLY A 182 15.65 10.95 -4.79
CA GLY A 182 14.26 11.03 -5.23
C GLY A 182 14.04 10.46 -6.64
N SER A 183 14.80 9.43 -7.02
CA SER A 183 14.62 8.76 -8.31
C SER A 183 13.73 7.53 -8.15
N TRP A 184 12.61 7.55 -8.86
CA TRP A 184 11.56 6.55 -8.78
C TRP A 184 11.40 5.81 -10.10
N GLU A 185 11.01 4.55 -10.01
CA GLU A 185 10.63 3.69 -11.12
C GLU A 185 9.19 3.24 -10.89
N ILE A 186 8.34 3.42 -11.90
CA ILE A 186 6.90 3.16 -11.78
C ILE A 186 6.43 2.14 -12.81
N ASP A 187 5.34 1.45 -12.50
CA ASP A 187 4.65 0.53 -13.40
C ASP A 187 3.16 0.37 -13.00
N LEU A 188 2.29 0.07 -13.95
CA LEU A 188 0.88 -0.24 -13.71
C LEU A 188 0.66 -1.74 -13.61
N VAL A 189 0.22 -2.17 -12.43
CA VAL A 189 -0.05 -3.58 -12.14
C VAL A 189 -1.53 -3.78 -11.91
N PHE A 190 -2.07 -4.92 -12.33
CA PHE A 190 -3.45 -5.28 -12.03
C PHE A 190 -3.56 -6.65 -11.35
N GLY A 191 -4.46 -6.73 -10.37
CA GLY A 191 -4.93 -7.94 -9.75
C GLY A 191 -6.30 -8.32 -10.30
N VAL A 192 -6.55 -9.61 -10.47
CA VAL A 192 -7.89 -10.12 -10.85
C VAL A 192 -8.48 -10.86 -9.67
N ASN A 193 -9.60 -10.36 -9.14
CA ASN A 193 -10.34 -11.11 -8.14
C ASN A 193 -10.91 -12.38 -8.82
N PRO A 194 -10.56 -13.59 -8.35
CA PRO A 194 -10.97 -14.84 -9.02
C PRO A 194 -12.47 -15.11 -8.92
N VAL A 195 -13.15 -14.56 -7.91
CA VAL A 195 -14.58 -14.70 -7.67
C VAL A 195 -15.36 -13.76 -8.58
N THR A 196 -15.02 -12.47 -8.60
CA THR A 196 -15.77 -11.46 -9.35
C THR A 196 -15.23 -11.18 -10.74
N ARG A 197 -14.04 -11.69 -11.08
CA ARG A 197 -13.30 -11.40 -12.33
C ARG A 197 -12.96 -9.92 -12.54
N ARG A 198 -13.15 -9.08 -11.53
CA ARG A 198 -12.84 -7.65 -11.58
C ARG A 198 -11.35 -7.38 -11.53
N ARG A 199 -10.93 -6.27 -12.15
CA ARG A 199 -9.52 -5.85 -12.22
C ARG A 199 -9.27 -4.68 -11.30
N GLN A 200 -8.59 -4.92 -10.19
CA GLN A 200 -8.03 -3.83 -9.40
C GLN A 200 -6.70 -3.40 -10.02
N HIS A 201 -6.58 -2.13 -10.37
CA HIS A 201 -5.35 -1.55 -10.90
C HIS A 201 -4.59 -0.80 -9.81
N TYR A 202 -3.27 -0.81 -9.91
CA TYR A 202 -2.37 -0.18 -8.96
C TYR A 202 -1.25 0.52 -9.72
N LEU A 203 -0.88 1.71 -9.23
CA LEU A 203 0.41 2.31 -9.53
C LEU A 203 1.44 1.77 -8.53
N PHE A 204 2.40 0.99 -9.01
CA PHE A 204 3.57 0.61 -8.23
C PHE A 204 4.64 1.67 -8.46
N ALA A 205 5.21 2.21 -7.39
CA ALA A 205 6.31 3.16 -7.44
C ALA A 205 7.39 2.74 -6.45
N ILE A 206 8.59 2.47 -6.95
CA ILE A 206 9.73 2.10 -6.10
C ILE A 206 10.86 3.13 -6.24
N ASN A 207 11.35 3.60 -5.10
CA ASN A 207 12.55 4.41 -5.08
C ASN A 207 13.76 3.53 -5.42
N ILE A 208 14.50 3.92 -6.45
CA ILE A 208 15.61 3.15 -7.01
C ILE A 208 16.73 2.98 -5.98
N ASN A 209 16.97 3.97 -5.13
CA ASN A 209 18.09 3.97 -4.20
C ASN A 209 17.72 3.30 -2.88
N THR A 210 16.61 3.75 -2.28
CA THR A 210 16.14 3.35 -0.94
C THR A 210 15.34 2.04 -0.97
N LYS A 211 14.93 1.58 -2.17
CA LYS A 211 14.05 0.41 -2.37
C LYS A 211 12.69 0.54 -1.66
N TYR A 212 12.34 1.75 -1.23
CA TYR A 212 11.06 2.03 -0.60
C TYR A 212 9.96 1.96 -1.64
N LEU A 213 8.92 1.19 -1.33
CA LEU A 213 7.83 0.90 -2.23
C LEU A 213 6.60 1.70 -1.79
N VAL A 214 5.99 2.41 -2.73
CA VAL A 214 4.67 3.00 -2.60
C VAL A 214 3.76 2.31 -3.62
N VAL A 215 2.60 1.84 -3.19
CA VAL A 215 1.58 1.28 -4.09
C VAL A 215 0.31 2.08 -3.89
N ILE A 216 -0.24 2.61 -4.97
CA ILE A 216 -1.43 3.46 -4.94
C ILE A 216 -2.53 2.75 -5.74
N PRO A 217 -3.67 2.39 -5.13
CA PRO A 217 -4.80 1.85 -5.87
C PRO A 217 -5.34 2.91 -6.83
N LEU A 218 -5.60 2.50 -8.07
CA LEU A 218 -6.33 3.31 -9.02
C LEU A 218 -7.83 3.06 -8.86
N ILE A 219 -8.63 4.08 -9.20
CA ILE A 219 -10.08 3.94 -9.23
C ILE A 219 -10.45 2.78 -10.17
N VAL A 220 -11.34 1.93 -9.67
CA VAL A 220 -11.60 0.58 -10.19
C VAL A 220 -11.98 0.59 -11.68
N ASP A 221 -11.35 -0.33 -12.42
CA ASP A 221 -11.59 -0.67 -13.85
C ASP A 221 -11.12 0.30 -14.96
N GLU A 222 -10.35 1.37 -14.69
CA GLU A 222 -9.93 2.30 -15.77
C GLU A 222 -8.43 2.68 -15.78
N LYS A 223 -7.73 2.34 -16.87
CA LYS A 223 -6.38 2.84 -17.22
C LYS A 223 -6.45 4.21 -17.89
N ASN A 224 -7.08 5.18 -17.23
CA ASN A 224 -7.23 6.54 -17.75
C ASN A 224 -6.09 7.44 -17.25
N ALA A 225 -5.56 8.30 -18.13
CA ALA A 225 -4.53 9.27 -17.78
C ALA A 225 -4.96 10.18 -16.59
N THR A 226 -6.25 10.46 -16.43
CA THR A 226 -6.78 11.25 -15.30
C THR A 226 -6.57 10.54 -13.95
N TYR A 227 -6.82 9.24 -13.89
CA TYR A 227 -6.61 8.45 -12.66
C TYR A 227 -5.12 8.21 -12.39
N ILE A 228 -4.32 8.04 -13.44
CA ILE A 228 -2.87 8.00 -13.32
C ILE A 228 -2.34 9.33 -12.76
N LEU A 229 -2.85 10.47 -13.25
CA LEU A 229 -2.50 11.79 -12.73
C LEU A 229 -2.87 11.93 -11.24
N ALA A 230 -4.06 11.47 -10.83
CA ALA A 230 -4.45 11.48 -9.43
C ALA A 230 -3.52 10.64 -8.56
N ALA A 231 -3.10 9.46 -9.02
CA ALA A 231 -2.12 8.65 -8.30
C ALA A 231 -0.72 9.28 -8.23
N LEU A 232 -0.27 9.94 -9.31
CA LEU A 232 1.00 10.67 -9.30
C LEU A 232 0.96 11.87 -8.34
N LYS A 233 -0.15 12.61 -8.28
CA LYS A 233 -0.37 13.67 -7.28
C LYS A 233 -0.22 13.13 -5.86
N LYS A 234 -0.84 11.98 -5.56
CA LYS A 234 -0.69 11.32 -4.26
C LYS A 234 0.74 10.91 -3.98
N LEU A 235 1.44 10.35 -4.96
CA LEU A 235 2.85 9.96 -4.80
C LEU A 235 3.72 11.16 -4.41
N ILE A 236 3.66 12.27 -5.14
CA ILE A 236 4.52 13.43 -4.87
C ILE A 236 4.17 14.16 -3.55
N ASN A 237 2.93 14.01 -3.08
CA ASN A 237 2.50 14.53 -1.78
C ASN A 237 2.99 13.65 -0.62
N GLN A 238 3.21 12.35 -0.85
CA GLN A 238 3.67 11.42 0.18
C GLN A 238 5.19 11.38 0.30
N VAL A 239 5.92 11.54 -0.80
CA VAL A 239 7.37 11.33 -0.86
C VAL A 239 8.06 12.34 -1.77
N TYR A 240 9.33 12.60 -1.50
CA TYR A 240 10.16 13.44 -2.36
C TYR A 240 10.44 12.75 -3.70
N VAL A 241 10.02 13.39 -4.79
CA VAL A 241 10.18 12.90 -6.16
C VAL A 241 10.92 13.96 -6.98
N ASN A 242 12.00 13.55 -7.63
CA ASN A 242 12.83 14.37 -8.51
C ASN A 242 12.82 13.81 -9.93
N ASN A 243 12.88 12.49 -10.07
CA ASN A 243 12.90 11.81 -11.36
C ASN A 243 11.95 10.63 -11.33
N ILE A 244 11.18 10.45 -12.40
CA ILE A 244 10.33 9.28 -12.61
C ILE A 244 10.80 8.56 -13.88
N ARG A 245 10.93 7.24 -13.79
CA ARG A 245 11.24 6.34 -14.89
C ARG A 245 10.08 5.41 -15.14
N ASP A 246 9.77 5.20 -16.41
CA ASP A 246 8.67 4.36 -16.85
C ASP A 246 9.02 3.70 -18.21
N ASP A 247 8.39 2.56 -18.50
CA ASP A 247 8.61 1.81 -19.75
C ASP A 247 7.95 2.48 -20.98
N GLY A 248 7.21 3.57 -20.76
CA GLY A 248 6.54 4.31 -21.80
C GLY A 248 5.16 3.73 -22.13
N GLU A 249 4.46 3.12 -21.17
CA GLU A 249 3.05 2.77 -21.31
C GLU A 249 2.24 3.99 -21.76
N THR A 250 1.26 3.77 -22.64
CA THR A 250 0.49 4.84 -23.31
C THR A 250 -0.16 5.81 -22.31
N GLY A 251 -0.56 5.33 -21.13
CA GLY A 251 -1.16 6.16 -20.08
C GLY A 251 -0.25 7.27 -19.56
N PHE A 252 1.06 7.02 -19.45
CA PHE A 252 2.03 8.00 -18.95
C PHE A 252 2.51 8.98 -20.03
N LYS A 253 2.28 8.68 -21.31
CA LYS A 253 2.61 9.56 -22.44
C LYS A 253 1.63 10.72 -22.64
N ALA A 254 0.50 10.72 -21.94
CA ALA A 254 -0.53 11.73 -22.05
C ALA A 254 0.00 13.14 -21.72
N ASN A 255 -0.44 14.15 -22.47
CA ASN A 255 0.01 15.54 -22.30
C ASN A 255 -0.21 16.07 -20.87
N ILE A 256 -1.33 15.70 -20.24
CA ILE A 256 -1.65 16.12 -18.87
C ILE A 256 -0.62 15.61 -17.84
N ILE A 257 -0.01 14.44 -18.06
CA ILE A 257 1.03 13.87 -17.20
C ILE A 257 2.35 14.60 -17.41
N ARG A 258 2.70 14.86 -18.68
CA ARG A 258 3.90 15.64 -19.02
C ARG A 258 3.86 17.04 -18.41
N GLN A 259 2.75 17.77 -18.62
CA GLN A 259 2.55 19.11 -18.07
C GLN A 259 2.65 19.08 -16.54
N PHE A 260 1.97 18.14 -15.89
CA PHE A 260 2.03 17.98 -14.44
C PHE A 260 3.47 17.77 -13.93
N CYS A 261 4.25 16.91 -14.58
CA CYS A 261 5.64 16.69 -14.18
C CYS A 261 6.52 17.92 -14.42
N GLU A 262 6.32 18.65 -15.53
CA GLU A 262 7.01 19.91 -15.81
C GLU A 262 6.70 20.98 -14.76
N ASP A 263 5.42 21.17 -14.42
CA ASP A 263 4.96 22.12 -13.40
C ASP A 263 5.56 21.83 -12.02
N ASN A 264 5.77 20.55 -11.71
CA ASN A 264 6.36 20.07 -10.46
C ASN A 264 7.88 19.87 -10.52
N ARG A 265 8.53 20.27 -11.63
CA ARG A 265 9.99 20.12 -11.87
C ARG A 265 10.49 18.67 -11.75
N ILE A 266 9.65 17.71 -12.10
CA ILE A 266 9.96 16.28 -12.11
C ILE A 266 10.45 15.89 -13.50
N SER A 267 11.65 15.32 -13.57
CA SER A 267 12.19 14.80 -14.84
C SER A 267 11.59 13.43 -15.16
N LEU A 268 10.87 13.33 -16.28
CA LEU A 268 10.35 12.07 -16.81
C LEU A 268 11.34 11.42 -17.79
N TYR A 269 11.61 10.13 -17.61
CA TYR A 269 12.44 9.35 -18.53
C TYR A 269 11.64 8.16 -19.04
N PHE A 270 11.16 8.25 -20.28
CA PHE A 270 10.54 7.13 -20.98
C PHE A 270 11.59 6.32 -21.72
N THR A 271 11.60 5.02 -21.49
CA THR A 271 12.54 4.13 -22.16
C THR A 271 11.89 3.37 -23.30
N GLY A 272 12.15 3.77 -24.55
CA GLY A 272 11.53 3.15 -25.74
C GLY A 272 12.33 2.02 -26.41
N SER A 273 13.51 1.64 -25.90
CA SER A 273 14.39 0.70 -26.61
C SER A 273 14.04 -0.77 -26.33
N PRO A 274 13.77 -1.62 -27.32
CA PRO A 274 13.46 -3.04 -27.07
C PRO A 274 14.63 -3.86 -26.49
N PHE A 275 15.82 -3.27 -26.35
CA PHE A 275 17.06 -3.98 -26.00
C PHE A 275 17.58 -3.70 -24.58
N THR A 276 16.85 -2.92 -23.78
CA THR A 276 17.35 -2.49 -22.48
C THR A 276 16.32 -2.85 -21.41
N GLN A 277 16.78 -3.51 -20.34
CA GLN A 277 15.93 -4.02 -19.26
C GLN A 277 15.57 -2.82 -18.38
N HIS A 278 14.54 -2.08 -18.79
CA HIS A 278 14.33 -0.71 -18.32
C HIS A 278 13.75 -0.60 -16.92
N ASN A 279 12.90 -1.56 -16.54
CA ASN A 279 12.09 -1.56 -15.34
C ASN A 279 12.50 -2.66 -14.34
N GLY A 280 13.80 -3.00 -14.32
CA GLY A 280 14.31 -4.12 -13.53
C GLY A 280 14.11 -3.98 -12.01
N VAL A 281 13.97 -2.75 -11.48
CA VAL A 281 13.75 -2.53 -10.05
C VAL A 281 12.28 -2.73 -9.72
N VAL A 282 11.37 -2.11 -10.47
CA VAL A 282 9.92 -2.21 -10.26
C VAL A 282 9.42 -3.63 -10.57
N ASP A 283 9.88 -4.26 -11.65
CA ASP A 283 9.57 -5.66 -11.98
C ASP A 283 9.95 -6.62 -10.85
N SER A 284 11.08 -6.33 -10.19
CA SER A 284 11.58 -7.18 -9.11
C SER A 284 10.73 -7.10 -7.85
N VAL A 285 10.28 -5.90 -7.50
CA VAL A 285 9.38 -5.74 -6.35
C VAL A 285 7.97 -6.23 -6.67
N ILE A 286 7.47 -6.05 -7.89
CA ILE A 286 6.17 -6.61 -8.33
C ILE A 286 6.16 -8.13 -8.13
N ARG A 287 7.22 -8.81 -8.57
CA ARG A 287 7.38 -10.25 -8.36
C ARG A 287 7.44 -10.61 -6.87
N THR A 288 8.14 -9.81 -6.08
CA THR A 288 8.26 -10.01 -4.63
C THR A 288 6.90 -9.92 -3.94
N ILE A 289 6.11 -8.88 -4.24
CA ILE A 289 4.77 -8.68 -3.70
C ILE A 289 3.83 -9.79 -4.16
N ARG A 290 3.85 -10.14 -5.46
CA ARG A 290 3.06 -11.26 -6.00
C ARG A 290 3.40 -12.59 -5.31
N ASN A 291 4.68 -12.85 -5.07
CA ASN A 291 5.12 -14.03 -4.33
C ASN A 291 4.68 -14.00 -2.85
N GLY A 292 4.60 -12.81 -2.26
CA GLY A 292 4.08 -12.61 -0.91
C GLY A 292 2.62 -13.02 -0.78
N PHE A 293 1.79 -12.70 -1.76
CA PHE A 293 0.40 -13.18 -1.84
C PHE A 293 0.31 -14.65 -2.27
N GLY A 294 1.25 -15.14 -3.08
CA GLY A 294 1.28 -16.52 -3.54
C GLY A 294 0.05 -16.88 -4.36
N GLN A 295 -0.84 -17.71 -3.80
CA GLN A 295 -2.10 -18.13 -4.43
C GLN A 295 -3.30 -17.26 -4.03
N ASP A 296 -3.12 -16.32 -3.10
CA ASP A 296 -4.17 -15.39 -2.69
C ASP A 296 -4.36 -14.27 -3.71
N LEU A 297 -4.97 -14.64 -4.84
CA LEU A 297 -5.30 -13.70 -5.92
C LEU A 297 -6.36 -12.69 -5.50
N GLN A 298 -7.23 -13.05 -4.57
CA GLN A 298 -8.21 -12.14 -3.99
C GLN A 298 -7.50 -11.07 -3.17
N GLY A 299 -6.58 -11.46 -2.29
CA GLY A 299 -5.78 -10.51 -1.51
C GLY A 299 -4.93 -9.57 -2.35
N PHE A 300 -4.34 -10.07 -3.44
CA PHE A 300 -3.61 -9.20 -4.38
C PHE A 300 -4.53 -8.17 -5.06
N ALA A 301 -5.82 -8.50 -5.25
CA ALA A 301 -6.81 -7.59 -5.83
C ALA A 301 -7.50 -6.68 -4.80
N THR A 302 -7.24 -6.85 -3.50
CA THR A 302 -7.83 -6.04 -2.42
C THR A 302 -6.87 -4.92 -2.00
N PRO A 303 -7.24 -3.63 -2.15
CA PRO A 303 -6.36 -2.51 -1.80
C PRO A 303 -5.85 -2.51 -0.36
N SER A 304 -6.72 -2.77 0.62
CA SER A 304 -6.32 -2.83 2.04
C SER A 304 -5.27 -3.91 2.33
N GLN A 305 -5.44 -5.11 1.75
CA GLN A 305 -4.47 -6.21 1.89
C GLN A 305 -3.17 -5.91 1.13
N MET A 306 -3.24 -5.22 -0.02
CA MET A 306 -2.06 -4.72 -0.74
C MET A 306 -1.25 -3.75 0.13
N GLN A 307 -1.90 -2.80 0.80
CA GLN A 307 -1.20 -1.86 1.70
C GLN A 307 -0.53 -2.58 2.87
N GLN A 308 -1.18 -3.58 3.47
CA GLN A 308 -0.57 -4.40 4.52
C GLN A 308 0.70 -5.11 4.01
N MET A 309 0.65 -5.68 2.80
CA MET A 309 1.81 -6.33 2.18
C MET A 309 2.97 -5.35 1.94
N VAL A 310 2.66 -4.12 1.50
CA VAL A 310 3.64 -3.05 1.28
C VAL A 310 4.27 -2.60 2.60
N GLU A 311 3.48 -2.45 3.66
CA GLU A 311 4.00 -2.09 4.99
C GLU A 311 4.96 -3.15 5.52
N ILE A 312 4.60 -4.44 5.38
CA ILE A 312 5.51 -5.55 5.73
C ILE A 312 6.80 -5.46 4.89
N TYR A 313 6.70 -5.21 3.59
CA TYR A 313 7.86 -5.10 2.70
C TYR A 313 8.81 -3.95 3.11
N ASN A 314 8.25 -2.78 3.41
CA ASN A 314 9.00 -1.56 3.76
C ASN A 314 9.61 -1.60 5.16
N ASN A 315 9.02 -2.39 6.07
CA ASN A 315 9.54 -2.59 7.43
C ASN A 315 10.42 -3.83 7.58
N THR A 316 10.58 -4.63 6.52
CA THR A 316 11.55 -5.73 6.56
C THR A 316 12.91 -5.24 6.07
N PRO A 317 14.04 -5.62 6.69
CA PRO A 317 15.36 -5.32 6.14
C PRO A 317 15.62 -6.00 4.79
N HIS A 318 16.40 -5.34 3.93
CA HIS A 318 16.65 -5.83 2.57
C HIS A 318 18.12 -6.17 2.36
N LEU A 319 18.35 -7.16 1.49
CA LEU A 319 19.70 -7.58 1.08
C LEU A 319 20.48 -6.44 0.42
N ALA A 320 19.77 -5.53 -0.25
CA ALA A 320 20.32 -4.29 -0.81
C ALA A 320 21.09 -3.46 0.23
N PHE A 321 20.79 -3.66 1.52
CA PHE A 321 21.39 -3.00 2.67
C PHE A 321 22.06 -4.00 3.62
N MET A 322 22.53 -5.13 3.08
CA MET A 322 23.07 -6.28 3.84
C MET A 322 22.18 -6.68 5.00
N ASN A 323 20.86 -6.59 4.81
CA ASN A 323 19.92 -7.01 5.84
C ASN A 323 20.11 -6.22 7.15
N ARG A 324 20.61 -4.98 7.11
CA ARG A 324 20.79 -4.13 8.31
C ARG A 324 19.72 -3.05 8.44
N PHE A 325 19.26 -2.54 7.31
CA PHE A 325 18.27 -1.46 7.27
C PHE A 325 17.05 -1.87 6.47
N THR A 326 15.91 -1.34 6.87
CA THR A 326 14.66 -1.41 6.12
C THR A 326 14.62 -0.30 5.07
N PRO A 327 13.87 -0.47 3.96
CA PRO A 327 13.63 0.62 3.04
C PRO A 327 13.08 1.88 3.69
N LYS A 328 12.18 1.71 4.68
CA LYS A 328 11.59 2.84 5.42
C LYS A 328 12.68 3.63 6.17
N GLN A 329 13.60 2.95 6.84
CA GLN A 329 14.72 3.60 7.53
C GLN A 329 15.63 4.37 6.56
N VAL A 330 15.95 3.79 5.41
CA VAL A 330 16.80 4.46 4.41
C VAL A 330 16.07 5.62 3.74
N GLN A 331 14.76 5.49 3.49
CA GLN A 331 13.95 6.53 2.83
C GLN A 331 13.83 7.83 3.65
N TYR A 332 13.76 7.71 4.97
CA TYR A 332 13.57 8.86 5.86
C TYR A 332 14.87 9.27 6.59
N ASN A 333 16.02 8.70 6.20
CA ASN A 333 17.33 9.12 6.68
C ASN A 333 18.23 9.48 5.50
N ARG A 334 18.32 10.78 5.23
CA ARG A 334 19.07 11.32 4.10
C ARG A 334 20.56 10.98 4.15
N GLU A 335 21.18 11.07 5.33
CA GLU A 335 22.60 10.74 5.49
C GLU A 335 22.86 9.26 5.18
N LEU A 336 21.96 8.38 5.62
CA LEU A 336 22.03 6.95 5.34
C LEU A 336 21.87 6.65 3.84
N GLU A 337 20.93 7.32 3.15
CA GLU A 337 20.77 7.19 1.70
C GLU A 337 22.04 7.66 0.96
N GLU A 338 22.56 8.83 1.32
CA GLU A 338 23.77 9.42 0.71
C GLU A 338 25.00 8.52 0.94
N GLN A 339 25.17 7.95 2.13
CA GLN A 339 26.28 7.02 2.41
C GLN A 339 26.18 5.73 1.59
N ILE A 340 24.97 5.15 1.47
CA ILE A 340 24.74 3.94 0.65
C ILE A 340 24.98 4.25 -0.83
N GLN A 341 24.58 5.43 -1.28
CA GLN A 341 24.79 5.93 -2.62
C GLN A 341 26.28 6.10 -2.94
N ASP A 342 27.02 6.80 -2.07
CA ASP A 342 28.45 7.02 -2.20
C ASP A 342 29.22 5.71 -2.25
N PHE A 343 28.86 4.75 -1.39
CA PHE A 343 29.47 3.43 -1.41
C PHE A 343 29.29 2.74 -2.77
N ARG A 344 28.06 2.76 -3.31
CA ARG A 344 27.75 2.13 -4.60
C ARG A 344 28.43 2.84 -5.78
N ASN A 345 28.49 4.17 -5.74
CA ASN A 345 29.14 4.98 -6.78
C ASN A 345 30.66 4.78 -6.83
N ARG A 346 31.31 4.48 -5.71
CA ARG A 346 32.77 4.23 -5.64
C ARG A 346 33.20 2.90 -6.25
N GLY A 347 32.28 2.09 -6.80
CA GLY A 347 32.62 0.85 -7.50
C GLY A 347 33.31 -0.20 -6.63
N VAL A 348 33.16 -0.10 -5.30
CA VAL A 348 33.85 -0.96 -4.34
C VAL A 348 33.21 -2.34 -4.35
N ASN A 349 33.78 -3.22 -5.16
CA ASN A 349 33.35 -4.60 -5.41
C ASN A 349 33.50 -5.55 -4.21
N SER A 350 33.77 -5.08 -2.99
CA SER A 350 33.89 -5.96 -1.83
C SER A 350 32.81 -5.68 -0.78
N MET A 351 31.91 -6.66 -0.63
CA MET A 351 30.93 -6.76 0.45
C MET A 351 31.54 -6.59 1.86
N SER A 352 32.86 -6.83 2.01
CA SER A 352 33.60 -6.70 3.26
C SER A 352 33.81 -5.25 3.73
N GLN A 353 33.91 -4.27 2.81
CA GLN A 353 34.14 -2.87 3.18
C GLN A 353 32.85 -2.13 3.56
N LEU A 354 31.72 -2.52 2.95
CA LEU A 354 30.38 -2.09 3.33
C LEU A 354 30.05 -2.53 4.78
N HIS A 355 30.55 -3.71 5.17
CA HIS A 355 30.45 -4.25 6.54
C HIS A 355 31.16 -3.34 7.57
N SER A 356 32.37 -2.85 7.25
CA SER A 356 33.18 -1.96 8.11
C SER A 356 32.56 -0.58 8.30
N LEU A 357 32.04 0.02 7.21
CA LEU A 357 31.47 1.38 7.24
C LEU A 357 30.13 1.42 7.99
N LEU A 358 29.27 0.42 7.80
CA LEU A 358 28.00 0.33 8.51
C LEU A 358 28.18 -0.03 9.99
N ILE A 359 29.25 -0.74 10.37
CA ILE A 359 29.60 -0.93 11.80
C ILE A 359 29.96 0.41 12.44
N ARG A 360 30.72 1.27 11.76
CA ARG A 360 31.05 2.62 12.25
C ARG A 360 29.82 3.51 12.40
N THR A 361 28.85 3.41 11.50
CA THR A 361 27.64 4.24 11.52
C THR A 361 26.67 3.81 12.63
N VAL A 362 26.50 2.50 12.84
CA VAL A 362 25.68 1.98 13.96
C VAL A 362 26.31 2.35 15.31
N MET A 363 27.64 2.35 15.44
CA MET A 363 28.33 2.80 16.66
C MET A 363 28.12 4.30 16.96
N LEU A 364 28.01 5.13 15.93
CA LEU A 364 27.75 6.57 16.07
C LEU A 364 26.29 6.86 16.48
N CYS A 365 25.32 6.09 15.98
CA CYS A 365 23.90 6.26 16.34
C CYS A 365 23.52 5.68 17.72
N VAL A 366 24.36 4.84 18.33
CA VAL A 366 24.15 4.31 19.69
C VAL A 366 24.83 5.18 20.77
N SER A 367 25.51 6.25 20.35
CA SER A 367 26.24 7.16 21.24
C SER A 367 25.51 8.49 21.49
N TYR A 368 24.21 8.59 21.21
CA TYR A 368 23.34 9.73 21.55
C TYR A 368 22.05 9.27 22.21
#